data_AF-A0A3D9LLT5-F1
#
_entry.id   AF-A0A3D9LLT5-F1
#
_cell.length_a   1.000
_cell.length_b   1.000
_cell.length_c   1.000
_cell.angle_alpha   90.00
_cell.angle_beta   90.00
_cell.angle_gamma   90.00
#
_symmetry.space_group_name_H-M   'P 1'
#
loop_
_entity.id
_entity.type
_entity.pdbx_description
1 polymer ?
#
loop_
_entity_poly.entity_id
_entity_poly.type
_entity_poly.pdbx_seq_one_letter_code
_entity_poly.pdbx_strand_id
1 'polypeptide(L)'
;MGLNIEGLLGYNLNSDITLVLSASNATMENKDLDLKYKLDKYAFQVNYDFGKSETSKFESIFGFSYVNFDKKLNLEDDNGLGIDLGVQVLFGLKSKLHYGLRIVSTYSSIAPGGILNAGAIFRYNL
;
A
#
# COMPACT_ATOMS: atom_id res chain seq x y z
N MET A 1 5.64 -4.32 -14.70
CA MET A 1 4.71 -3.22 -14.29
C MET A 1 3.29 -3.78 -14.28
N GLY A 2 2.36 -3.17 -13.54
CA GLY A 2 1.02 -3.71 -13.41
C GLY A 2 0.01 -2.70 -12.90
N LEU A 3 -1.23 -3.16 -12.74
CA LEU A 3 -2.33 -2.41 -12.13
C LEU A 3 -2.73 -3.07 -10.81
N ASN A 4 -2.95 -2.28 -9.77
CA ASN A 4 -3.40 -2.76 -8.47
C ASN A 4 -4.67 -2.02 -8.01
N ILE A 5 -5.45 -2.71 -7.19
CA ILE A 5 -6.53 -2.13 -6.39
C ILE A 5 -6.22 -2.43 -4.92
N GLU A 6 -6.33 -1.42 -4.06
CA GLU A 6 -6.08 -1.54 -2.62
C GLU A 6 -7.32 -1.07 -1.84
N GLY A 7 -7.75 -1.90 -0.90
CA GLY A 7 -8.72 -1.57 0.14
C GLY A 7 -8.02 -1.25 1.45
N LEU A 8 -8.50 -0.23 2.16
CA LEU A 8 -7.90 0.29 3.39
C LEU A 8 -8.98 0.44 4.47
N LEU A 9 -8.69 -0.06 5.68
CA LEU A 9 -9.49 0.21 6.87
C LEU A 9 -8.59 0.89 7.91
N GLY A 10 -8.96 2.10 8.33
CA GLY A 10 -8.17 2.92 9.25
C GLY A 10 -8.87 3.16 10.58
N TYR A 11 -8.09 3.14 11.67
CA TYR A 11 -8.50 3.58 12.99
C TYR A 11 -7.55 4.69 13.47
N ASN A 12 -8.12 5.86 13.79
CA ASN A 12 -7.34 6.99 14.32
C ASN A 12 -7.07 6.74 15.80
N LEU A 13 -5.82 6.38 16.13
CA LEU A 13 -5.40 6.19 17.52
C LEU A 13 -5.33 7.54 18.25
N ASN A 14 -4.87 8.58 17.55
CA ASN A 14 -4.89 9.97 18.00
C ASN A 14 -4.93 10.93 16.79
N SER A 15 -4.65 12.22 17.00
CA SER A 15 -4.66 13.23 15.94
C SER A 15 -3.61 13.01 14.85
N ASP A 16 -2.51 12.33 15.17
CA ASP A 16 -1.33 12.23 14.32
C ASP A 16 -1.07 10.78 13.85
N ILE A 17 -1.63 9.78 14.54
CA ILE A 17 -1.39 8.36 14.27
C ILE A 17 -2.68 7.66 13.85
N THR A 18 -2.65 7.03 12.68
CA THR A 18 -3.72 6.13 12.18
C THR A 18 -3.15 4.73 12.01
N LEU A 19 -3.80 3.73 12.62
CA LEU A 19 -3.53 2.32 12.35
C LEU A 19 -4.33 1.90 11.12
N VAL A 20 -3.71 1.20 10.17
CA VAL A 20 -4.30 0.87 8.88
C VAL A 20 -4.13 -0.62 8.60
N LEU A 21 -5.23 -1.29 8.29
CA LEU A 21 -5.22 -2.59 7.64
C LEU A 21 -5.39 -2.37 6.13
N SER A 22 -4.53 -3.00 5.34
CA SER A 22 -4.64 -2.96 3.88
C SER A 22 -4.71 -4.34 3.25
N ALA A 23 -5.44 -4.43 2.16
CA ALA A 23 -5.49 -5.59 1.29
C ALA A 23 -5.43 -5.10 -0.16
N SER A 24 -4.51 -5.62 -0.96
CA SER A 24 -4.38 -5.26 -2.36
C SER A 24 -4.20 -6.48 -3.24
N ASN A 25 -4.83 -6.43 -4.41
CA ASN A 25 -4.62 -7.37 -5.50
C ASN A 25 -4.05 -6.62 -6.70
N ALA A 26 -3.01 -7.15 -7.31
CA ALA A 26 -2.37 -6.59 -8.48
C ALA A 26 -2.25 -7.64 -9.60
N THR A 27 -2.42 -7.18 -10.84
CA THR A 27 -2.04 -7.95 -12.04
C THR A 27 -0.78 -7.32 -12.61
N MET A 28 0.29 -8.10 -12.64
CA MET A 28 1.64 -7.68 -12.99
C MET A 28 2.08 -8.34 -14.29
N GLU A 29 2.88 -7.63 -15.07
CA GLU A 29 3.55 -8.14 -16.27
C GLU A 29 5.06 -8.16 -16.05
N ASN A 30 5.65 -9.33 -16.29
CA ASN A 30 7.08 -9.54 -16.38
C ASN A 30 7.47 -9.65 -17.86
N LYS A 31 8.16 -8.62 -18.37
CA LYS A 31 8.56 -8.55 -19.79
C LYS A 31 9.64 -9.56 -20.16
N ASP A 32 10.53 -9.89 -19.22
CA ASP A 32 11.65 -10.79 -19.48
C ASP A 32 11.18 -12.25 -19.65
N LEU A 33 10.04 -12.58 -19.02
CA LEU A 33 9.44 -13.91 -19.06
C LEU A 33 8.18 -13.98 -19.95
N ASP A 34 7.80 -12.86 -20.60
CA ASP A 34 6.54 -12.69 -21.33
C ASP A 34 5.32 -13.25 -20.57
N LEU A 35 5.25 -12.95 -19.26
CA LEU A 35 4.31 -13.56 -18.33
C LEU A 35 3.49 -12.51 -17.57
N LYS A 36 2.20 -12.80 -17.41
CA LYS A 36 1.31 -12.10 -16.47
C LYS A 36 1.06 -12.93 -15.23
N TYR A 37 1.23 -12.33 -14.06
CA TYR A 37 1.03 -12.97 -12.75
C TYR A 37 0.20 -12.08 -11.82
N LYS A 38 -0.39 -12.69 -10.79
CA LYS A 38 -1.09 -11.96 -9.73
C LYS A 38 -0.19 -11.79 -8.52
N LEU A 39 -0.40 -10.68 -7.81
CA LEU A 39 0.23 -10.38 -6.54
C LEU A 39 -0.86 -9.97 -5.56
N ASP A 40 -1.00 -10.73 -4.49
CA ASP A 40 -1.83 -10.41 -3.35
C ASP A 40 -0.96 -9.91 -2.20
N LYS A 41 -1.41 -8.86 -1.52
CA LYS A 41 -0.71 -8.29 -0.37
C LYS A 41 -1.70 -7.90 0.71
N TYR A 42 -1.37 -8.24 1.95
CA TYR A 42 -2.09 -7.83 3.15
C TYR A 42 -1.10 -7.14 4.08
N ALA A 43 -1.48 -6.00 4.66
CA ALA A 43 -0.56 -5.24 5.50
C ALA A 43 -1.24 -4.68 6.75
N PHE A 44 -0.44 -4.59 7.81
CA PHE A 44 -0.72 -3.76 8.97
C PHE A 44 0.27 -2.60 8.98
N GLN A 45 -0.25 -1.39 8.97
CA GLN A 45 0.51 -0.16 8.78
C GLN A 45 0.15 0.87 9.84
N VAL A 46 1.11 1.75 10.09
CA VAL A 46 0.98 2.95 10.90
C VAL A 46 1.23 4.14 9.99
N ASN A 47 0.24 4.99 9.86
CA ASN A 47 0.35 6.27 9.20
C ASN A 47 0.61 7.34 10.27
N TYR A 48 1.72 8.05 10.15
CA TYR A 48 2.08 9.18 11.02
C TYR A 48 1.98 10.49 10.24
N ASP A 49 1.18 11.42 10.74
CA ASP A 49 1.05 12.78 10.24
C ASP A 49 2.25 13.64 10.65
N PHE A 50 3.08 14.00 9.68
CA PHE A 50 4.21 14.89 9.92
C PHE A 50 3.95 16.31 9.40
N GLY A 51 2.79 16.57 8.80
CA GLY A 51 2.44 17.87 8.26
C GLY A 51 0.95 17.97 7.96
N LYS A 52 0.25 18.85 8.68
CA LYS A 52 -1.18 19.10 8.50
C LYS A 52 -1.50 20.57 8.32
N SER A 53 -2.45 20.84 7.45
CA SER A 53 -3.14 22.12 7.30
C SER A 53 -4.65 21.89 7.41
N GLU A 54 -5.45 22.96 7.28
CA GLU A 54 -6.91 22.85 7.29
C GLU A 54 -7.45 21.98 6.14
N THR A 55 -6.71 21.88 5.03
CA THR A 55 -7.18 21.20 3.81
C THR A 55 -6.25 20.10 3.32
N SER A 56 -5.11 19.87 3.97
CA SER A 56 -4.13 18.87 3.54
C SER A 56 -3.43 18.16 4.69
N LYS A 57 -3.03 16.91 4.43
CA LYS A 57 -2.30 16.06 5.36
C LYS A 57 -1.18 15.32 4.65
N PHE A 58 0.01 15.31 5.23
CA PHE A 58 1.20 14.61 4.76
C PHE A 58 1.51 13.50 5.77
N GLU A 59 1.36 12.25 5.35
CA GLU A 59 1.56 11.09 6.21
C GLU A 59 2.75 10.25 5.74
N SER A 60 3.60 9.83 6.67
CA SER A 60 4.55 8.74 6.46
C SER A 60 3.90 7.42 6.82
N ILE A 61 4.22 6.36 6.09
CA ILE A 61 3.67 5.02 6.26
C ILE A 61 4.80 4.08 6.64
N PHE A 62 4.63 3.35 7.73
CA PHE A 62 5.50 2.26 8.14
C PHE A 62 4.64 1.04 8.45
N GLY A 63 5.06 -0.17 8.08
CA GLY A 63 4.28 -1.36 8.42
C GLY A 63 4.96 -2.67 8.09
N PHE A 64 4.20 -3.74 8.33
CA PHE A 64 4.55 -5.09 7.95
C PHE A 64 3.49 -5.64 7.01
N SER A 65 3.92 -6.47 6.08
CA SER A 65 3.04 -7.07 5.09
C SER A 65 3.31 -8.55 4.91
N TYR A 66 2.28 -9.25 4.42
CA TYR A 66 2.37 -10.56 3.84
C TYR A 66 2.08 -10.42 2.35
N VAL A 67 2.95 -10.98 1.52
CA VAL A 67 2.84 -10.96 0.06
C VAL A 67 2.72 -12.39 -0.47
N ASN A 68 1.91 -12.56 -1.51
CA ASN A 68 1.73 -13.83 -2.20
C ASN A 68 1.74 -13.59 -3.72
N PHE A 69 2.58 -14.34 -4.42
CA PHE A 69 2.71 -14.35 -5.86
C PHE A 69 1.98 -15.56 -6.44
N ASP A 70 1.32 -15.37 -7.58
CA ASP A 70 0.76 -16.50 -8.34
C ASP A 70 1.89 -17.48 -8.74
N LYS A 71 1.62 -18.78 -8.62
CA LYS A 71 2.53 -19.90 -8.89
C LYS A 71 3.11 -19.91 -10.30
N LYS A 72 2.52 -19.14 -11.22
CA LYS A 72 3.02 -18.95 -12.59
C LYS A 72 4.46 -18.41 -12.66
N LEU A 73 4.92 -17.70 -11.64
CA LEU A 73 6.30 -17.18 -11.58
C LEU A 73 7.36 -18.26 -11.32
N ASN A 74 6.96 -19.50 -11.02
CA ASN A 74 7.86 -20.63 -10.75
C ASN A 74 8.98 -20.28 -9.74
N LEU A 75 8.59 -19.59 -8.66
CA LEU A 75 9.47 -19.22 -7.55
C LEU A 75 9.68 -20.42 -6.62
N GLU A 76 10.80 -20.44 -5.89
CA GLU A 76 11.02 -21.42 -4.81
C GLU A 76 9.95 -21.27 -3.72
N ASP A 77 9.64 -20.03 -3.35
CA ASP A 77 8.56 -19.66 -2.43
C ASP A 77 7.60 -18.69 -3.11
N ASP A 78 6.30 -18.96 -3.00
CA ASP A 78 5.23 -18.13 -3.57
C ASP A 78 4.69 -17.09 -2.57
N ASN A 79 5.19 -17.07 -1.34
CA ASN A 79 4.75 -16.13 -0.32
C ASN A 79 5.87 -15.72 0.64
N GLY A 80 5.71 -14.56 1.27
CA GLY A 80 6.70 -14.06 2.22
C GLY A 80 6.22 -12.87 3.01
N LEU A 81 7.03 -12.47 3.98
CA LEU A 81 6.80 -11.26 4.77
C LEU A 81 7.48 -10.07 4.10
N GLY A 82 7.01 -8.86 4.42
CA GLY A 82 7.56 -7.63 3.90
C GLY A 82 7.54 -6.49 4.92
N ILE A 83 8.41 -5.52 4.69
CA ILE A 83 8.43 -4.24 5.41
C ILE A 83 7.93 -3.16 4.45
N ASP A 84 6.93 -2.42 4.90
CA ASP A 84 6.30 -1.34 4.16
C ASP A 84 6.88 0.00 4.59
N LEU A 85 7.33 0.80 3.61
CA LEU A 85 7.75 2.18 3.78
C LEU A 85 7.08 3.04 2.72
N GLY A 86 6.45 4.13 3.12
CA GLY A 86 5.71 4.93 2.17
C GLY A 86 5.40 6.34 2.65
N VAL A 87 4.75 7.07 1.76
CA VAL A 87 4.20 8.39 2.02
C VAL A 87 2.86 8.52 1.33
N GLN A 88 2.00 9.36 1.88
CA GLN A 88 0.81 9.80 1.20
C GLN A 88 0.51 11.27 1.47
N VAL A 89 -0.13 11.91 0.51
CA VAL A 89 -0.68 13.25 0.63
C VAL A 89 -2.18 13.13 0.47
N LEU A 90 -2.92 13.73 1.39
CA LEU A 90 -4.38 13.78 1.38
C LEU A 90 -4.84 15.24 1.31
N PHE A 91 -5.90 15.49 0.55
CA PHE A 91 -6.58 16.76 0.43
C PHE A 91 -8.04 16.60 0.85
N GLY A 92 -8.52 17.47 1.73
CA GLY A 92 -9.90 17.52 2.17
C GLY A 92 -10.80 18.11 1.09
N LEU A 93 -11.91 17.43 0.78
CA LEU A 93 -12.91 17.88 -0.20
C LEU A 93 -14.22 18.33 0.52
N LYS A 94 -14.64 17.53 1.50
CA LYS A 94 -15.70 17.82 2.49
C LYS A 94 -15.22 17.28 3.84
N SER A 95 -15.80 17.71 4.96
CA SER A 95 -15.30 17.38 6.33
C SER A 95 -14.95 15.91 6.60
N LYS A 96 -15.54 14.96 5.85
CA LYS A 96 -15.29 13.52 5.98
C LYS A 96 -14.59 12.87 4.78
N LEU A 97 -14.50 13.53 3.63
CA LEU A 97 -13.96 12.94 2.39
C LEU A 97 -12.60 13.53 2.05
N HIS A 98 -11.63 12.65 1.85
CA HIS A 98 -10.28 12.97 1.44
C HIS A 98 -9.91 12.22 0.16
N TYR A 99 -9.09 12.83 -0.67
CA TYR A 99 -8.47 12.21 -1.84
C TYR A 99 -6.99 12.55 -1.88
N GLY A 100 -6.21 11.83 -2.66
CA GLY A 100 -4.83 12.22 -2.90
C GLY A 100 -3.99 11.13 -3.50
N LEU A 101 -2.70 11.11 -3.17
CA LEU A 101 -1.71 10.22 -3.74
C LEU A 101 -1.03 9.42 -2.63
N ARG A 102 -0.76 8.15 -2.91
CA ARG A 102 -0.12 7.21 -1.99
C ARG A 102 0.95 6.43 -2.73
N ILE A 103 2.13 6.35 -2.11
CA ILE A 103 3.26 5.58 -2.59
C ILE A 103 3.75 4.70 -1.44
N VAL A 104 3.80 3.40 -1.65
CA VAL A 104 4.31 2.42 -0.67
C VAL A 104 5.29 1.48 -1.36
N SER A 105 6.52 1.48 -0.87
CA SER A 105 7.54 0.49 -1.20
C SER A 105 7.46 -0.65 -0.19
N THR A 106 7.54 -1.87 -0.68
CA THR A 106 7.56 -3.11 0.11
C THR A 106 8.85 -3.83 -0.17
N TYR A 107 9.63 -4.08 0.87
CA TYR A 107 10.80 -4.95 0.84
C TYR A 107 10.36 -6.33 1.32
N SER A 108 10.22 -7.27 0.40
CA SER A 108 9.80 -8.64 0.67
C SER A 108 11.00 -9.55 0.94
N SER A 109 10.80 -10.53 1.82
CA SER A 109 11.76 -11.61 2.07
C SER A 109 11.93 -12.58 0.90
N ILE A 110 11.08 -12.51 -0.13
CA ILE A 110 11.11 -13.40 -1.29
C ILE A 110 11.24 -12.62 -2.60
N ALA A 111 11.81 -13.26 -3.62
CA ALA A 111 11.95 -12.67 -4.96
C ALA A 111 10.56 -12.36 -5.57
N PRO A 112 10.40 -11.24 -6.31
CA PRO A 112 11.41 -10.28 -6.76
C PRO A 112 11.87 -9.22 -5.73
N GLY A 113 11.52 -9.36 -4.45
CA GLY A 113 12.14 -8.64 -3.32
C GLY A 113 11.69 -7.19 -3.13
N GLY A 114 11.42 -6.45 -4.21
CA GLY A 114 10.95 -5.06 -4.15
C GLY A 114 9.64 -4.86 -4.90
N ILE A 115 8.64 -4.31 -4.22
CA ILE A 115 7.34 -3.96 -4.81
C ILE A 115 7.08 -2.48 -4.55
N LEU A 116 6.79 -1.70 -5.59
CA LEU A 116 6.39 -0.30 -5.49
C LEU A 116 4.93 -0.15 -5.92
N ASN A 117 4.06 0.21 -4.98
CA ASN A 117 2.68 0.58 -5.26
C ASN A 117 2.56 2.11 -5.25
N ALA A 118 2.08 2.70 -6.33
CA ALA A 118 1.84 4.13 -6.44
C ALA A 118 0.49 4.37 -7.11
N GLY A 119 -0.33 5.25 -6.54
CA GLY A 119 -1.65 5.53 -7.09
C GLY A 119 -2.43 6.60 -6.36
N ALA A 120 -3.66 6.83 -6.85
CA ALA A 120 -4.62 7.68 -6.19
C ALA A 120 -5.30 6.96 -5.03
N ILE A 121 -5.63 7.69 -3.97
CA ILE A 121 -6.36 7.20 -2.80
C ILE A 121 -7.60 8.05 -2.57
N PHE A 122 -8.69 7.40 -2.16
CA PHE A 122 -9.90 8.04 -1.64
C PHE A 122 -10.17 7.48 -0.25
N ARG A 123 -10.36 8.36 0.74
CA ARG A 123 -10.59 8.01 2.14
C ARG A 123 -11.85 8.70 2.64
N TYR A 124 -12.67 7.94 3.36
CA TYR A 124 -13.81 8.46 4.11
C TYR A 124 -13.55 8.27 5.60
N ASN A 125 -13.63 9.36 6.37
CA ASN A 125 -13.50 9.35 7.82
C ASN A 125 -14.90 9.30 8.45
N LEU A 126 -15.17 8.26 9.24
CA LEU A 126 -16.43 8.11 9.97
C LEU A 126 -16.53 9.08 11.14
#